data_AF-A0A5C5RJF6-F1
#
_entry.id   AF-A0A5C5RJF6-F1
#
_cell.length_a   1.000
_cell.length_b   1.000
_cell.length_c   1.000
_cell.angle_alpha   90.00
_cell.angle_beta   90.00
_cell.angle_gamma   90.00
#
_symmetry.space_group_name_H-M   'P 1'
#
loop_
_entity.id
_entity.type
_entity.pdbx_description
1 polymer ?
#
loop_
_entity_poly.entity_id
_entity_poly.type
_entity_poly.pdbx_seq_one_letter_code
_entity_poly.pdbx_strand_id
1 'polypeptide(L)'
;DVANAVLDGADAVMLSGEVSVGKYPIETVRTMAKIVHAVEEGGPSVPPLNHVPRTKRGIISYAARDIGERLNAKALVAFTQSGDTVRRLARLHTRLPLLAFTPLPEVRSQLALSWGTETFLVDGADSTDAMIKQVDHSLEGIGRYSKGDQVVIVAGAPPGTIGSTNLIQVHRIGEEDH
;
A
#
# COMPACT_ATOMS: atom_id res chain seq x y z
N ASP A 1 -5.89 -1.94 24.99
CA ASP A 1 -6.96 -1.85 23.98
C ASP A 1 -6.39 -1.57 22.59
N VAL A 2 -5.59 -0.52 22.38
CA VAL A 2 -4.95 -0.17 21.09
C VAL A 2 -4.21 -1.37 20.50
N ALA A 3 -3.37 -2.05 21.30
CA ALA A 3 -2.65 -3.23 20.84
C ALA A 3 -3.57 -4.36 20.34
N ASN A 4 -4.69 -4.60 21.03
CA ASN A 4 -5.66 -5.61 20.61
C ASN A 4 -6.36 -5.17 19.32
N ALA A 5 -6.72 -3.90 19.17
CA ALA A 5 -7.32 -3.40 17.92
C ALA A 5 -6.39 -3.60 16.71
N VAL A 6 -5.08 -3.43 16.89
CA VAL A 6 -4.09 -3.72 15.84
C VAL A 6 -4.05 -5.21 15.53
N LEU A 7 -3.99 -6.08 16.56
CA LEU A 7 -4.00 -7.53 16.40
C LEU A 7 -5.30 -8.06 15.78
N ASP A 8 -6.42 -7.39 16.01
CA ASP A 8 -7.72 -7.69 15.40
C ASP A 8 -7.77 -7.31 13.90
N GLY A 9 -6.74 -6.60 13.39
CA GLY A 9 -6.62 -6.21 11.99
C GLY A 9 -7.29 -4.89 11.64
N ALA A 10 -7.37 -3.94 12.57
CA ALA A 10 -7.91 -2.62 12.26
C ALA A 10 -7.00 -1.83 11.28
N ASP A 11 -7.60 -1.16 10.30
CA ASP A 11 -6.85 -0.25 9.41
C ASP A 11 -6.34 1.00 10.14
N ALA A 12 -7.10 1.50 11.11
CA ALA A 12 -6.80 2.71 11.84
C ALA A 12 -7.35 2.65 13.28
N VAL A 13 -6.69 3.40 14.16
CA VAL A 13 -7.13 3.66 15.54
C VAL A 13 -7.41 5.16 15.71
N MET A 14 -8.42 5.50 16.51
CA MET A 14 -8.90 6.86 16.65
C MET A 14 -8.75 7.36 18.09
N LEU A 15 -8.30 8.61 18.23
CA LEU A 15 -8.35 9.37 19.48
C LEU A 15 -9.45 10.41 19.38
N SER A 16 -10.18 10.62 20.48
CA SER A 16 -11.31 11.54 20.57
C SER A 16 -11.03 12.65 21.59
N GLY A 17 -11.43 12.47 22.85
CA GLY A 17 -11.23 13.45 23.92
C GLY A 17 -9.75 13.65 24.26
N GLU A 18 -8.94 12.63 24.03
CA GLU A 18 -7.51 12.60 24.34
C GLU A 18 -6.70 13.65 23.56
N VAL A 19 -7.17 14.00 22.35
CA VAL A 19 -6.57 15.05 21.50
C VAL A 19 -7.42 16.30 21.39
N SER A 20 -8.76 16.19 21.44
CA SER A 20 -9.63 17.36 21.26
C SER A 20 -9.67 18.29 22.47
N VAL A 21 -9.63 17.75 23.69
CA VAL A 21 -9.70 18.51 24.95
C VAL A 21 -8.65 18.07 25.99
N GLY A 22 -7.82 17.08 25.64
CA GLY A 22 -6.82 16.50 26.51
C GLY A 22 -5.66 17.45 26.83
N LYS A 23 -5.01 17.22 27.98
CA LYS A 23 -3.86 18.02 28.43
C LYS A 23 -2.55 17.71 27.70
N TYR A 24 -2.46 16.53 27.07
CA TYR A 24 -1.24 16.01 26.46
C TYR A 24 -1.48 15.44 25.04
N PRO A 25 -2.04 16.23 24.11
CA PRO A 25 -2.46 15.72 22.80
C PRO A 25 -1.30 15.15 21.98
N ILE A 26 -0.11 15.74 22.08
CA ILE A 26 1.09 15.30 21.34
C ILE A 26 1.61 13.97 21.89
N GLU A 27 1.72 13.85 23.21
CA GLU A 27 2.18 12.65 23.89
C GLU A 27 1.22 11.48 23.68
N THR A 28 -0.09 11.75 23.66
CA THR A 28 -1.11 10.74 23.35
C THR A 28 -0.88 10.17 21.95
N VAL A 29 -0.75 11.01 20.93
CA VAL A 29 -0.49 10.55 19.55
C VAL A 29 0.82 9.76 19.46
N ARG A 30 1.90 10.27 20.07
CA ARG A 30 3.20 9.57 20.09
C ARG A 30 3.12 8.22 20.79
N THR A 31 2.37 8.13 21.89
CA THR A 31 2.22 6.89 22.65
C THR A 31 1.41 5.86 21.87
N MET A 32 0.32 6.29 21.22
CA MET A 32 -0.46 5.41 20.35
C MET A 32 0.39 4.90 19.18
N ALA A 33 1.16 5.77 18.51
CA ALA A 33 2.06 5.35 17.44
C ALA A 33 3.12 4.34 17.91
N LYS A 34 3.71 4.54 19.11
CA LYS A 34 4.65 3.58 19.71
C LYS A 34 4.01 2.22 19.96
N ILE A 35 2.78 2.17 20.47
CA ILE A 35 2.07 0.92 20.71
C ILE A 35 1.80 0.19 19.39
N VAL A 36 1.33 0.91 18.36
CA VAL A 36 1.09 0.33 17.03
C VAL A 36 2.38 -0.26 16.45
N HIS A 37 3.48 0.51 16.44
CA HIS A 37 4.77 0.03 15.93
C HIS A 37 5.29 -1.18 16.71
N ALA A 38 5.19 -1.19 18.04
CA ALA A 38 5.65 -2.31 18.86
C ALA A 38 4.89 -3.61 18.57
N VAL A 39 3.61 -3.52 18.21
CA VAL A 39 2.82 -4.71 17.79
C VAL A 39 3.22 -5.15 16.38
N GLU A 40 3.42 -4.21 15.46
CA GLU A 40 3.76 -4.50 14.06
C GLU A 40 5.20 -5.04 13.87
N GLU A 41 6.15 -4.66 14.74
CA GLU A 41 7.53 -5.18 14.73
C GLU A 41 7.61 -6.70 14.91
N GLY A 42 6.64 -7.30 15.61
CA GLY A 42 6.51 -8.77 15.74
C GLY A 42 6.09 -9.47 14.45
N GLY A 43 5.80 -8.72 13.38
CA GLY A 43 5.21 -9.19 12.14
C GLY A 43 3.68 -9.07 12.17
N PRO A 44 3.05 -8.87 11.00
CA PRO A 44 1.60 -8.75 10.91
C PRO A 44 0.93 -10.09 11.23
N SER A 45 0.47 -10.25 12.48
CA SER A 45 -0.30 -11.41 12.94
C SER A 45 -1.77 -11.02 13.07
N VAL A 46 -2.41 -10.75 11.93
CA VAL A 46 -3.86 -10.48 11.87
C VAL A 46 -4.64 -11.76 11.54
N PRO A 47 -5.93 -11.86 11.91
CA PRO A 47 -6.75 -12.99 11.54
C PRO A 47 -6.75 -13.23 10.02
N PRO A 48 -6.61 -14.49 9.56
CA PRO A 48 -6.65 -14.79 8.14
C PRO A 48 -8.03 -14.49 7.55
N LEU A 49 -8.07 -14.12 6.27
CA LEU A 49 -9.34 -13.97 5.57
C LEU A 49 -10.05 -15.32 5.46
N ASN A 50 -11.33 -15.37 5.87
CA ASN A 50 -12.15 -16.59 5.84
C ASN A 50 -12.60 -17.02 4.42
N HIS A 51 -12.17 -16.32 3.37
CA HIS A 51 -12.55 -16.63 2.00
C HIS A 51 -11.38 -16.43 1.03
N VAL A 52 -11.27 -17.33 0.06
CA VAL A 52 -10.39 -17.14 -1.09
C VAL A 52 -11.01 -16.08 -2.01
N PRO A 53 -10.27 -15.05 -2.44
CA PRO A 53 -10.77 -14.05 -3.37
C PRO A 53 -11.29 -14.69 -4.67
N ARG A 54 -12.49 -14.28 -5.12
CA ARG A 54 -13.09 -14.74 -6.39
C ARG A 54 -13.19 -13.67 -7.46
N THR A 55 -12.96 -12.40 -7.11
CA THR A 55 -12.96 -11.31 -8.08
C THR A 55 -11.59 -11.21 -8.74
N LYS A 56 -11.55 -10.83 -10.04
CA LYS A 56 -10.29 -10.63 -10.78
C LYS A 56 -9.27 -9.79 -9.98
N ARG A 57 -9.71 -8.64 -9.46
CA ARG A 57 -8.86 -7.73 -8.67
C ARG A 57 -8.39 -8.34 -7.35
N GLY A 58 -9.26 -9.12 -6.69
CA GLY A 58 -8.90 -9.81 -5.46
C GLY A 58 -7.86 -10.89 -5.68
N ILE A 59 -8.00 -11.69 -6.75
CA ILE A 59 -7.06 -12.75 -7.12
C ILE A 59 -5.70 -12.14 -7.48
N ILE A 60 -5.68 -11.11 -8.31
CA ILE A 60 -4.45 -10.42 -8.71
C ILE A 60 -3.74 -9.78 -7.51
N SER A 61 -4.48 -9.11 -6.63
CA SER A 61 -3.90 -8.52 -5.41
C SER A 61 -3.25 -9.59 -4.54
N TYR A 62 -3.93 -10.73 -4.36
CA TYR A 62 -3.39 -11.85 -3.58
C TYR A 62 -2.12 -12.43 -4.22
N ALA A 63 -2.14 -12.65 -5.53
CA ALA A 63 -0.97 -13.15 -6.28
C ALA A 63 0.21 -12.17 -6.22
N ALA A 64 -0.04 -10.87 -6.32
CA ALA A 64 1.02 -9.86 -6.24
C ALA A 64 1.71 -9.84 -4.88
N ARG A 65 0.93 -9.97 -3.79
CA ARG A 65 1.48 -10.11 -2.43
C ARG A 65 2.37 -11.36 -2.32
N ASP A 66 1.89 -12.50 -2.80
CA ASP A 66 2.65 -13.76 -2.77
C ASP A 66 3.95 -13.67 -3.56
N ILE A 67 3.91 -13.07 -4.76
CA ILE A 67 5.11 -12.86 -5.60
C ILE A 67 6.10 -11.95 -4.88
N GLY A 68 5.64 -10.79 -4.37
CA GLY A 68 6.50 -9.83 -3.70
C GLY A 68 7.18 -10.42 -2.47
N GLU A 69 6.44 -11.10 -1.60
CA GLU A 69 7.01 -11.66 -0.37
C GLU A 69 7.98 -12.81 -0.64
N ARG A 70 7.70 -13.66 -1.63
CA ARG A 70 8.59 -14.79 -1.99
C ARG A 70 9.87 -14.34 -2.67
N LEU A 71 9.79 -13.29 -3.49
CA LEU A 71 10.96 -12.70 -4.14
C LEU A 71 11.71 -11.70 -3.26
N ASN A 72 11.25 -11.46 -2.03
CA ASN A 72 11.76 -10.41 -1.14
C ASN A 72 11.86 -9.05 -1.84
N ALA A 73 10.81 -8.69 -2.59
CA ALA A 73 10.69 -7.37 -3.19
C ALA A 73 10.78 -6.29 -2.10
N LYS A 74 11.30 -5.12 -2.47
CA LYS A 74 11.46 -3.97 -1.60
C LYS A 74 10.12 -3.28 -1.29
N ALA A 75 9.16 -3.35 -2.21
CA ALA A 75 7.82 -2.81 -2.07
C ALA A 75 6.80 -3.47 -3.01
N LEU A 76 5.52 -3.36 -2.65
CA LEU A 76 4.40 -3.54 -3.56
C LEU A 76 3.94 -2.17 -4.05
N VAL A 77 3.78 -2.02 -5.34
CA VAL A 77 3.28 -0.81 -5.99
C VAL A 77 1.94 -1.13 -6.62
N ALA A 78 0.92 -0.29 -6.40
CA ALA A 78 -0.41 -0.50 -6.96
C ALA A 78 -0.99 0.79 -7.52
N PHE A 79 -1.28 0.78 -8.83
CA PHE A 79 -1.98 1.87 -9.48
C PHE A 79 -3.49 1.80 -9.23
N THR A 80 -4.11 2.95 -8.98
CA THR A 80 -5.55 2.97 -8.68
C THR A 80 -6.22 4.31 -9.00
N GLN A 81 -7.49 4.24 -9.39
CA GLN A 81 -8.38 5.40 -9.57
C GLN A 81 -9.45 5.50 -8.48
N SER A 82 -9.69 4.45 -7.71
CA SER A 82 -10.72 4.46 -6.65
C SER A 82 -10.21 3.97 -5.30
N GLY A 83 -8.98 3.44 -5.26
CA GLY A 83 -8.40 2.77 -4.10
C GLY A 83 -8.79 1.29 -3.94
N ASP A 84 -9.71 0.73 -4.74
CA ASP A 84 -10.17 -0.67 -4.55
C ASP A 84 -9.04 -1.70 -4.67
N THR A 85 -8.09 -1.52 -5.59
CA THR A 85 -6.94 -2.44 -5.73
C THR A 85 -6.02 -2.36 -4.51
N VAL A 86 -5.74 -1.14 -4.04
CA VAL A 86 -4.89 -0.90 -2.87
C VAL A 86 -5.53 -1.48 -1.61
N ARG A 87 -6.82 -1.23 -1.36
CA ARG A 87 -7.52 -1.79 -0.20
C ARG A 87 -7.58 -3.32 -0.19
N ARG A 88 -7.59 -3.95 -1.37
CA ARG A 88 -7.50 -5.42 -1.50
C ARG A 88 -6.12 -5.97 -1.13
N LEU A 89 -5.06 -5.19 -1.34
CA LEU A 89 -3.70 -5.50 -0.89
C LEU A 89 -3.53 -5.19 0.61
N ALA A 90 -4.00 -4.02 1.06
CA ALA A 90 -3.88 -3.55 2.44
C ALA A 90 -4.47 -4.56 3.45
N ARG A 91 -5.68 -5.06 3.19
CA ARG A 91 -6.35 -6.06 4.04
C ARG A 91 -5.63 -7.40 4.18
N LEU A 92 -4.56 -7.62 3.40
CA LEU A 92 -3.72 -8.82 3.51
C LEU A 92 -2.59 -8.64 4.52
N HIS A 93 -2.42 -7.43 5.09
CA HIS A 93 -1.40 -7.07 6.07
C HIS A 93 -0.02 -7.64 5.72
N THR A 94 0.46 -7.34 4.52
CA THR A 94 1.79 -7.79 4.09
C THR A 94 2.88 -7.06 4.87
N ARG A 95 4.04 -7.71 5.06
CA ARG A 95 5.24 -7.06 5.62
C ARG A 95 5.90 -6.05 4.66
N LEU A 96 5.50 -6.06 3.39
CA LEU A 96 6.08 -5.19 2.37
C LEU A 96 5.45 -3.79 2.42
N PRO A 97 6.24 -2.72 2.23
CA PRO A 97 5.69 -1.40 1.99
C PRO A 97 4.67 -1.43 0.84
N LEU A 98 3.47 -0.88 1.08
CA LEU A 98 2.41 -0.78 0.07
C LEU A 98 2.31 0.65 -0.44
N LEU A 99 2.67 0.85 -1.69
CA LEU A 99 2.76 2.16 -2.34
C LEU A 99 1.64 2.31 -3.38
N ALA A 100 0.70 3.19 -3.11
CA ALA A 100 -0.39 3.49 -4.01
C ALA A 100 0.00 4.62 -4.98
N PHE A 101 -0.31 4.44 -6.26
CA PHE A 101 -0.08 5.45 -7.29
C PHE A 101 -1.43 5.86 -7.89
N THR A 102 -1.73 7.16 -7.88
CA THR A 102 -3.02 7.68 -8.35
C THR A 102 -2.90 9.09 -8.91
N PRO A 103 -3.67 9.45 -9.97
CA PRO A 103 -3.77 10.82 -10.44
C PRO A 103 -4.79 11.67 -9.69
N LEU A 104 -5.48 11.11 -8.70
CA LEU A 104 -6.60 11.75 -8.01
C LEU A 104 -6.22 12.13 -6.57
N PRO A 105 -6.05 13.43 -6.27
CA PRO A 105 -5.73 13.91 -4.92
C PRO A 105 -6.69 13.42 -3.83
N GLU A 106 -7.97 13.29 -4.16
CA GLU A 106 -9.00 12.78 -3.26
C GLU A 106 -8.76 11.32 -2.87
N VAL A 107 -8.24 10.49 -3.79
CA VAL A 107 -7.93 9.08 -3.52
C VAL A 107 -6.76 8.97 -2.54
N ARG A 108 -5.75 9.84 -2.64
CA ARG A 108 -4.67 9.93 -1.65
C ARG A 108 -5.20 10.23 -0.26
N SER A 109 -6.09 11.21 -0.12
CA SER A 109 -6.70 11.54 1.17
C SER A 109 -7.58 10.40 1.71
N GLN A 110 -8.33 9.71 0.85
CA GLN A 110 -9.14 8.55 1.24
C GLN A 110 -8.30 7.36 1.70
N LEU A 111 -7.16 7.11 1.05
CA LEU A 111 -6.26 6.00 1.39
C LEU A 111 -5.42 6.26 2.65
N ALA A 112 -5.41 7.48 3.20
CA ALA A 112 -4.73 7.79 4.45
C ALA A 112 -5.27 7.00 5.66
N LEU A 113 -6.48 6.43 5.55
CA LEU A 113 -7.09 5.55 6.55
C LEU A 113 -7.06 4.07 6.16
N SER A 114 -6.35 3.70 5.08
CA SER A 114 -6.17 2.29 4.68
C SER A 114 -4.84 1.77 5.22
N TRP A 115 -4.85 0.56 5.77
CA TRP A 115 -3.71 -0.02 6.47
C TRP A 115 -2.43 0.00 5.62
N GLY A 116 -1.30 0.37 6.25
CA GLY A 116 0.05 0.25 5.68
C GLY A 116 0.30 0.97 4.35
N THR A 117 -0.58 1.90 3.95
CA THR A 117 -0.57 2.48 2.60
C THR A 117 0.09 3.86 2.58
N GLU A 118 1.11 4.02 1.76
CA GLU A 118 1.66 5.32 1.38
C GLU A 118 1.21 5.66 -0.04
N THR A 119 0.72 6.88 -0.30
CA THR A 119 0.18 7.24 -1.63
C THR A 119 0.97 8.36 -2.31
N PHE A 120 1.31 8.11 -3.57
CA PHE A 120 2.00 8.99 -4.49
C PHE A 120 1.00 9.55 -5.51
N LEU A 121 1.03 10.87 -5.68
CA LEU A 121 0.31 11.54 -6.76
C LEU A 121 1.19 11.58 -8.00
N VAL A 122 0.65 11.08 -9.10
CA VAL A 122 1.32 11.02 -10.40
C VAL A 122 0.35 11.44 -11.49
N ASP A 123 0.83 11.88 -12.63
CA ASP A 123 -0.05 12.21 -13.75
C ASP A 123 -0.74 10.95 -14.31
N GLY A 124 -1.80 11.16 -15.09
CA GLY A 124 -2.37 10.09 -15.91
C GLY A 124 -1.30 9.50 -16.84
N ALA A 125 -1.33 8.18 -17.02
CA ALA A 125 -0.42 7.47 -17.92
C ALA A 125 -1.22 6.86 -19.06
N ASP A 126 -0.69 6.93 -20.29
CA ASP A 126 -1.35 6.39 -21.49
C ASP A 126 -0.84 5.00 -21.87
N SER A 127 0.23 4.52 -21.22
CA SER A 127 0.79 3.18 -21.41
C SER A 127 1.33 2.62 -20.10
N THR A 128 1.49 1.29 -20.04
CA THR A 128 2.15 0.61 -18.92
C THR A 128 3.60 1.09 -18.77
N ASP A 129 4.32 1.31 -19.87
CA ASP A 129 5.70 1.81 -19.82
C ASP A 129 5.80 3.19 -19.17
N ALA A 130 4.83 4.07 -19.44
CA ALA A 130 4.74 5.36 -18.77
C ALA A 130 4.48 5.20 -17.26
N MET A 131 3.65 4.22 -16.86
CA MET A 131 3.43 3.89 -15.45
C MET A 131 4.72 3.42 -14.77
N ILE A 132 5.50 2.54 -15.40
CA ILE A 132 6.79 2.07 -14.85
C ILE A 132 7.76 3.24 -14.65
N LYS A 133 7.88 4.14 -15.64
CA LYS A 133 8.73 5.33 -15.53
C LYS A 133 8.29 6.27 -14.38
N GLN A 134 6.98 6.38 -14.14
CA GLN A 134 6.46 7.14 -13.00
C GLN A 134 6.84 6.50 -11.66
N VAL A 135 6.85 5.17 -11.57
CA VAL A 135 7.32 4.44 -10.38
C VAL A 135 8.78 4.76 -10.12
N ASP A 136 9.65 4.58 -11.12
CA ASP A 136 11.08 4.84 -10.98
C ASP A 136 11.34 6.28 -10.52
N HIS A 137 10.76 7.25 -11.23
CA HIS A 137 10.91 8.67 -10.89
C HIS A 137 10.47 8.98 -9.45
N SER A 138 9.32 8.46 -9.04
CA SER A 138 8.75 8.74 -7.71
C SER A 138 9.56 8.09 -6.58
N LEU A 139 10.02 6.85 -6.80
CA LEU A 139 10.75 6.08 -5.78
C LEU A 139 12.20 6.55 -5.64
N GLU A 140 12.85 6.93 -6.74
CA GLU A 140 14.17 7.58 -6.70
C GLU A 140 14.10 8.94 -5.99
N GLY A 141 13.03 9.71 -6.20
CA GLY A 141 12.87 11.06 -5.64
C GLY A 141 12.74 11.13 -4.12
N ILE A 142 12.31 10.05 -3.44
CA ILE A 142 12.14 10.02 -1.98
C ILE A 142 13.36 9.52 -1.20
N GLY A 143 14.41 9.07 -1.89
CA GLY A 143 15.68 8.65 -1.27
C GLY A 143 15.63 7.40 -0.38
N ARG A 144 14.52 6.63 -0.41
CA ARG A 144 14.38 5.35 0.31
C ARG A 144 14.57 4.12 -0.58
N TYR A 145 14.62 4.32 -1.90
CA TYR A 145 14.79 3.28 -2.91
C TYR A 145 15.94 3.66 -3.83
N SER A 146 16.66 2.65 -4.32
CA SER A 146 17.81 2.79 -5.20
C SER A 146 17.62 1.99 -6.48
N LYS A 147 18.38 2.33 -7.52
CA LYS A 147 18.43 1.53 -8.74
C LYS A 147 18.80 0.08 -8.44
N GLY A 148 18.12 -0.85 -9.11
CA GLY A 148 18.25 -2.29 -8.88
C GLY A 148 17.39 -2.84 -7.74
N ASP A 149 16.76 -1.99 -6.90
CA ASP A 149 15.75 -2.45 -5.94
C ASP A 149 14.55 -3.04 -6.70
N GLN A 150 14.16 -4.25 -6.31
CA GLN A 150 13.07 -4.96 -6.96
C GLN A 150 11.73 -4.59 -6.35
N VAL A 151 10.75 -4.23 -7.19
CA VAL A 151 9.37 -3.94 -6.77
C VAL A 151 8.39 -4.82 -7.55
N VAL A 152 7.20 -5.03 -6.99
CA VAL A 152 6.10 -5.70 -7.70
C VAL A 152 5.00 -4.68 -7.97
N ILE A 153 4.72 -4.44 -9.25
CA ILE A 153 3.76 -3.46 -9.73
C ILE A 153 2.45 -4.15 -10.09
N VAL A 154 1.33 -3.63 -9.59
CA VAL A 154 -0.02 -4.03 -9.93
C VAL A 154 -0.72 -2.90 -10.67
N ALA A 155 -1.20 -3.18 -11.87
CA ALA A 155 -1.76 -2.18 -12.76
C ALA A 155 -2.93 -2.72 -13.60
N GLY A 156 -3.58 -1.80 -14.34
CA GLY A 156 -4.57 -2.11 -15.36
C GLY A 156 -4.11 -1.66 -16.73
N ALA A 157 -4.20 -2.54 -17.72
CA ALA A 157 -3.94 -2.26 -19.13
C ALA A 157 -5.23 -2.52 -19.96
N PRO A 158 -5.72 -1.54 -20.75
CA PRO A 158 -5.19 -0.18 -20.88
C PRO A 158 -5.35 0.64 -19.58
N PRO A 159 -4.47 1.64 -19.37
CA PRO A 159 -4.56 2.56 -18.24
C PRO A 159 -5.88 3.34 -18.22
N GLY A 160 -6.15 4.03 -17.11
CA GLY A 160 -7.24 5.00 -17.05
C GLY A 160 -8.65 4.42 -16.83
N THR A 161 -8.80 3.10 -16.72
CA THR A 161 -10.11 2.44 -16.58
C THR A 161 -10.34 1.89 -15.17
N ILE A 162 -11.38 2.39 -14.47
CA ILE A 162 -11.72 1.91 -13.13
C ILE A 162 -12.02 0.41 -13.17
N GLY A 163 -11.34 -0.33 -12.29
CA GLY A 163 -11.58 -1.76 -12.12
C GLY A 163 -10.92 -2.67 -13.16
N SER A 164 -10.13 -2.11 -14.08
CA SER A 164 -9.48 -2.86 -15.15
C SER A 164 -8.31 -3.73 -14.69
N THR A 165 -7.79 -3.54 -13.47
CA THR A 165 -6.61 -4.24 -12.90
C THR A 165 -6.52 -5.69 -13.39
N ASN A 166 -5.46 -5.96 -14.16
CA ASN A 166 -5.24 -7.19 -14.90
C ASN A 166 -3.75 -7.54 -15.09
N LEU A 167 -2.83 -6.72 -14.56
CA LEU A 167 -1.38 -6.87 -14.77
C LEU A 167 -0.65 -6.96 -13.42
N ILE A 168 0.33 -7.86 -13.36
CA ILE A 168 1.38 -7.90 -12.34
C ILE A 168 2.71 -7.88 -13.08
N GLN A 169 3.63 -7.02 -12.66
CA GLN A 169 4.98 -6.94 -13.20
C GLN A 169 5.99 -6.93 -12.05
N VAL A 170 7.02 -7.76 -12.16
CA VAL A 170 8.20 -7.66 -11.31
C VAL A 170 9.20 -6.77 -12.06
N HIS A 171 9.69 -5.73 -11.40
CA HIS A 171 10.50 -4.68 -12.02
C HIS A 171 11.68 -4.32 -11.12
N ARG A 172 12.84 -4.04 -11.70
CA ARG A 172 13.98 -3.44 -10.98
C ARG A 172 14.08 -1.96 -11.31
N ILE A 173 14.09 -1.12 -10.29
CA ILE A 173 14.11 0.34 -10.47
C ILE A 173 15.30 0.76 -11.35
N GLY A 174 15.02 1.51 -12.42
CA GLY A 174 16.02 2.04 -13.34
C GLY A 174 16.58 1.05 -14.36
N GLU A 175 16.05 -0.18 -14.43
CA GLU A 175 16.38 -1.15 -15.47
C GLU A 175 15.32 -1.13 -16.58
N GLU A 176 15.75 -1.21 -17.84
CA GLU A 176 14.85 -1.48 -18.97
C GLU A 176 14.73 -3.00 -19.10
N ASP A 177 13.88 -3.61 -18.26
CA ASP A 177 13.54 -5.03 -18.32
C ASP A 177 12.72 -5.31 -19.61
N HIS A 178 13.41 -5.43 -20.75
CA HIS A 178 12.86 -5.81 -22.07
C HIS A 178 13.24 -7.23 -22.47
#